data_AF-A0A1S1LI92-F1
#
_entry.id   AF-A0A1S1LI92-F1
#
_cell.length_a   1.000
_cell.length_b   1.000
_cell.length_c   1.000
_cell.angle_alpha   90.00
_cell.angle_beta   90.00
_cell.angle_gamma   90.00
#
_symmetry.space_group_name_H-M   'P 1'
#
loop_
_entity.id
_entity.type
_entity.pdbx_description
1 polymer ?
#
loop_
_entity_poly.entity_id
_entity_poly.type
_entity_poly.pdbx_seq_one_letter_code
_entity_poly.pdbx_strand_id
1 'polypeptide(L)'
;MRAVDHSAPAATRTWRRGSTPWMRTAADQPSECYFCGHHTAIRSFGDHPTDNGRLSAYCENSDCAAREYEIIVVDDNTTATRNRSDVRILAHFGPVTNRPTWNIRSDQDWAAGTAPHVRRSPGPTVCLFCGEHTNQLAAGDIAADHGRIRLHCTNPRCAVVDAEVLVLRDATMATATRRDIDALSDLEPVNFGRPKTEPGQMRIESFQELRDREARFDAFELRSSGPVPWQQD
;
A
#
# COMPACT_ATOMS: atom_id res chain seq x y z
N MET A 1 -0.68 37.17 -3.66
CA MET A 1 -1.33 36.63 -2.44
C MET A 1 -2.38 35.64 -2.89
N ARG A 2 -2.20 34.33 -2.64
CA ARG A 2 -3.24 33.33 -2.90
C ARG A 2 -4.23 33.36 -1.73
N ALA A 3 -5.51 33.49 -2.03
CA ALA A 3 -6.57 33.34 -1.03
C ALA A 3 -6.55 31.90 -0.51
N VAL A 4 -6.48 31.73 0.80
CA VAL A 4 -6.62 30.44 1.47
C VAL A 4 -8.13 30.21 1.61
N ASP A 5 -8.64 29.18 0.94
CA ASP A 5 -10.04 28.80 1.07
C ASP A 5 -10.26 28.21 2.48
N HIS A 6 -11.02 28.93 3.31
CA HIS A 6 -11.38 28.53 4.68
C HIS A 6 -12.64 27.65 4.73
N SER A 7 -13.15 27.18 3.58
CA SER A 7 -14.41 26.44 3.49
C SER A 7 -14.25 24.94 3.69
N ALA A 8 -13.03 24.42 3.76
CA ALA A 8 -12.79 23.02 4.12
C ALA A 8 -13.08 22.82 5.63
N PRO A 9 -13.94 21.86 6.02
CA PRO A 9 -14.16 21.56 7.43
C PRO A 9 -12.82 21.26 8.10
N ALA A 10 -12.59 21.88 9.26
CA ALA A 10 -11.35 21.69 10.00
C ALA A 10 -11.21 20.20 10.37
N ALA A 11 -10.08 19.58 10.03
CA ALA A 11 -9.83 18.18 10.32
C ALA A 11 -10.00 17.90 11.83
N THR A 12 -10.87 16.96 12.15
CA THR A 12 -11.27 16.65 13.53
C THR A 12 -10.51 15.45 14.08
N ARG A 13 -10.24 14.46 13.22
CA ARG A 13 -9.57 13.23 13.58
C ARG A 13 -8.06 13.37 13.53
N THR A 14 -7.40 12.61 14.38
CA THR A 14 -5.94 12.61 14.52
C THR A 14 -5.42 11.20 14.36
N TRP A 15 -4.25 11.06 13.75
CA TRP A 15 -3.48 9.82 13.81
C TRP A 15 -2.06 10.14 14.24
N ARG A 16 -1.53 9.36 15.18
CA ARG A 16 -0.17 9.49 15.69
C ARG A 16 0.60 8.19 15.42
N ARG A 17 1.92 8.26 15.34
CA ARG A 17 2.74 7.04 15.25
C ARG A 17 2.36 6.06 16.35
N GLY A 18 2.26 4.79 15.96
CA GLY A 18 1.97 3.70 16.89
C GLY A 18 0.53 3.65 17.36
N SER A 19 -0.31 4.61 16.97
CA SER A 19 -1.76 4.52 17.16
C SER A 19 -2.39 3.70 16.05
N THR A 20 -3.48 3.02 16.37
CA THR A 20 -4.24 2.22 15.42
C THR A 20 -4.80 3.13 14.31
N PRO A 21 -4.53 2.85 13.03
CA PRO A 21 -5.13 3.58 11.92
C PRO A 21 -6.66 3.57 11.95
N TRP A 22 -7.28 4.66 11.51
CA TRP A 22 -8.73 4.84 11.47
C TRP A 22 -9.43 3.68 10.78
N MET A 23 -8.92 3.22 9.64
CA MET A 23 -9.50 2.10 8.88
C MET A 23 -9.63 0.80 9.69
N ARG A 24 -8.78 0.58 10.70
CA ARG A 24 -8.89 -0.59 11.59
C ARG A 24 -9.94 -0.44 12.68
N THR A 25 -10.33 0.80 12.99
CA THR A 25 -11.35 1.13 14.01
C THR A 25 -12.73 1.37 13.43
N ALA A 26 -12.81 1.74 12.15
CA ALA A 26 -14.04 2.03 11.42
C ALA A 26 -14.73 0.75 10.93
N ALA A 27 -14.95 -0.22 11.83
CA ALA A 27 -15.47 -1.55 11.53
C ALA A 27 -16.57 -1.50 10.45
N ASP A 28 -16.30 -2.20 9.34
CA ASP A 28 -17.21 -2.51 8.24
C ASP A 28 -17.79 -1.32 7.44
N GLN A 29 -17.26 -0.10 7.58
CA GLN A 29 -17.64 0.99 6.69
C GLN A 29 -16.73 1.05 5.48
N PRO A 30 -17.25 0.83 4.26
CA PRO A 30 -16.46 1.01 3.05
C PRO A 30 -15.97 2.46 2.94
N SER A 31 -14.71 2.59 2.56
CA SER A 31 -14.07 3.86 2.24
C SER A 31 -13.85 3.99 0.73
N GLU A 32 -13.49 5.19 0.29
CA GLU A 32 -13.16 5.44 -1.11
C GLU A 32 -11.92 4.63 -1.53
N CYS A 33 -12.03 3.82 -2.58
CA CYS A 33 -10.89 3.11 -3.16
C CYS A 33 -10.05 4.06 -4.02
N TYR A 34 -8.76 4.15 -3.75
CA TYR A 34 -7.84 5.03 -4.50
C TYR A 34 -7.75 4.72 -6.01
N PHE A 35 -8.12 3.51 -6.44
CA PHE A 35 -8.02 3.06 -7.82
C PHE A 35 -9.28 3.31 -8.63
N CYS A 36 -10.46 2.95 -8.12
CA CYS A 36 -11.72 3.15 -8.85
C CYS A 36 -12.53 4.36 -8.38
N GLY A 37 -12.32 4.86 -7.17
CA GLY A 37 -13.06 5.99 -6.57
C GLY A 37 -14.39 5.60 -5.92
N HIS A 38 -14.79 4.32 -6.00
CA HIS A 38 -16.01 3.85 -5.34
C HIS A 38 -15.79 3.64 -3.84
N HIS A 39 -16.85 3.83 -3.05
CA HIS A 39 -16.85 3.57 -1.61
C HIS A 39 -17.00 2.07 -1.36
N THR A 40 -15.95 1.31 -1.68
CA THR A 40 -15.90 -0.16 -1.65
C THR A 40 -14.61 -0.69 -1.05
N ALA A 41 -13.76 0.18 -0.51
CA ALA A 41 -12.51 -0.21 0.13
C ALA A 41 -12.75 -0.58 1.60
N ILE A 42 -12.50 -1.84 1.93
CA ILE A 42 -12.57 -2.40 3.29
C ILE A 42 -11.18 -2.85 3.74
N ARG A 43 -11.00 -3.11 5.04
CA ARG A 43 -9.77 -3.70 5.56
C ARG A 43 -9.56 -5.07 4.90
N SER A 44 -8.38 -5.33 4.36
CA SER A 44 -8.05 -6.66 3.83
C SER A 44 -7.97 -7.68 4.97
N PHE A 45 -8.33 -8.92 4.67
CA PHE A 45 -8.12 -10.05 5.59
C PHE A 45 -6.63 -10.23 5.94
N GLY A 46 -5.73 -9.89 5.02
CA GLY A 46 -4.28 -9.96 5.23
C GLY A 46 -3.67 -8.78 6.00
N ASP A 47 -4.48 -7.81 6.46
CA ASP A 47 -3.98 -6.67 7.23
C ASP A 47 -3.41 -7.11 8.58
N HIS A 48 -2.21 -6.64 8.90
CA HIS A 48 -1.53 -7.02 10.14
C HIS A 48 -1.89 -6.03 11.26
N PRO A 49 -2.63 -6.44 12.30
CA PRO A 49 -3.27 -5.50 13.23
C PRO A 49 -2.28 -4.65 14.04
N THR A 50 -1.06 -5.15 14.28
CA THR A 50 -0.02 -4.45 15.05
C THR A 50 0.86 -3.54 14.19
N ASP A 51 0.83 -3.64 12.86
CA ASP A 51 1.66 -2.80 12.01
C ASP A 51 0.99 -1.45 11.77
N ASN A 52 1.23 -0.49 12.65
CA ASN A 52 0.59 0.83 12.55
C ASN A 52 1.21 1.73 11.47
N GLY A 53 2.30 1.31 10.81
CA GLY A 53 2.92 2.04 9.70
C GLY A 53 2.47 1.57 8.31
N ARG A 54 1.72 0.46 8.23
CA ARG A 54 1.29 -0.16 6.99
C ARG A 54 -0.11 -0.73 7.13
N LEU A 55 -0.97 -0.52 6.15
CA LEU A 55 -2.34 -1.02 6.10
C LEU A 55 -2.57 -1.81 4.82
N SER A 56 -3.29 -2.91 4.92
CA SER A 56 -3.77 -3.66 3.75
C SER A 56 -5.27 -3.41 3.56
N ALA A 57 -5.67 -3.04 2.35
CA ALA A 57 -7.03 -2.74 1.97
C ALA A 57 -7.48 -3.62 0.79
N TYR A 58 -8.76 -3.95 0.78
CA TYR A 58 -9.40 -4.75 -0.26
C TYR A 58 -10.52 -3.94 -0.92
N CYS A 59 -10.61 -3.93 -2.25
CA CYS A 59 -11.71 -3.31 -2.98
C CYS A 59 -12.75 -4.37 -3.36
N GLU A 60 -13.98 -4.20 -2.87
CA GLU A 60 -15.10 -5.10 -3.15
C GLU A 60 -15.78 -4.85 -4.50
N ASN A 61 -15.46 -3.73 -5.18
CA ASN A 61 -16.02 -3.45 -6.50
C ASN A 61 -15.56 -4.50 -7.52
N SER A 62 -16.50 -5.24 -8.10
CA SER A 62 -16.25 -6.25 -9.14
C SER A 62 -15.54 -5.68 -10.35
N ASP A 63 -15.77 -4.41 -10.67
CA ASP A 63 -15.28 -3.72 -11.87
C ASP A 63 -13.98 -2.95 -11.61
N CYS A 64 -13.46 -3.03 -10.38
CA CYS A 64 -12.12 -2.59 -10.04
C CYS A 64 -11.16 -3.77 -10.04
N ALA A 65 -10.18 -3.76 -10.95
CA ALA A 65 -9.15 -4.78 -10.96
C ALA A 65 -8.26 -4.73 -9.71
N ALA A 66 -8.09 -3.57 -9.06
CA ALA A 66 -7.29 -3.42 -7.84
C ALA A 66 -7.99 -4.08 -6.65
N ARG A 67 -7.82 -5.40 -6.53
CA ARG A 67 -8.43 -6.25 -5.51
C ARG A 67 -7.83 -5.97 -4.16
N GLU A 68 -6.51 -6.05 -4.05
CA GLU A 68 -5.80 -5.83 -2.79
C GLU A 68 -4.66 -4.85 -3.03
N TYR A 69 -4.51 -3.91 -2.10
CA TYR A 69 -3.47 -2.90 -2.12
C TYR A 69 -3.06 -2.55 -0.71
N GLU A 70 -1.84 -2.04 -0.58
CA GLU A 70 -1.29 -1.62 0.70
C GLU A 70 -1.00 -0.15 0.71
N ILE A 71 -1.06 0.43 1.90
CA ILE A 71 -0.72 1.82 2.16
C ILE A 71 0.39 1.82 3.20
N ILE A 72 1.57 2.27 2.81
CA ILE A 72 2.78 2.28 3.65
C ILE A 72 3.14 3.74 3.94
N VAL A 73 3.21 4.13 5.22
CA VAL A 73 3.71 5.44 5.63
C VAL A 73 5.20 5.50 5.33
N VAL A 74 5.60 6.37 4.41
CA VAL A 74 7.01 6.53 4.01
C VAL A 74 7.65 7.78 4.60
N ASP A 75 6.84 8.75 5.01
CA ASP A 75 7.30 9.90 5.77
C ASP A 75 6.28 10.30 6.85
N ASP A 76 6.80 10.47 8.05
CA ASP A 76 6.12 11.04 9.22
C ASP A 76 7.05 11.99 9.99
N ASN A 77 8.02 12.57 9.27
CA ASN A 77 9.11 13.41 9.75
C ASN A 77 10.11 12.72 10.69
N THR A 78 10.22 11.39 10.66
CA THR A 78 11.19 10.71 11.53
C THR A 78 12.07 9.67 10.87
N THR A 79 13.19 9.43 11.53
CA THR A 79 14.16 8.43 11.13
C THR A 79 13.66 7.00 11.37
N ALA A 80 12.78 6.77 12.35
CA ALA A 80 12.25 5.43 12.60
C ALA A 80 11.45 4.90 11.40
N THR A 81 10.59 5.73 10.81
CA THR A 81 9.83 5.39 9.60
C THR A 81 10.73 5.21 8.40
N ARG A 82 11.69 6.12 8.18
CA ARG A 82 12.69 5.99 7.11
C ARG A 82 13.56 4.73 7.22
N ASN A 83 13.76 4.22 8.43
CA ASN A 83 14.56 3.02 8.69
C ASN A 83 13.78 1.71 8.58
N ARG A 84 12.44 1.75 8.44
CA ARG A 84 11.65 0.53 8.25
C ARG A 84 12.09 -0.21 6.99
N SER A 85 12.07 -1.53 7.03
CA SER A 85 12.55 -2.36 5.93
C SER A 85 11.67 -2.24 4.69
N ASP A 86 10.35 -2.18 4.87
CA ASP A 86 9.41 -1.92 3.78
C ASP A 86 9.62 -0.53 3.13
N VAL A 87 9.81 0.53 3.93
CA VAL A 87 10.12 1.88 3.43
C VAL A 87 11.44 1.92 2.67
N ARG A 88 12.46 1.21 3.16
CA ARG A 88 13.76 1.10 2.48
C ARG A 88 13.66 0.36 1.14
N ILE A 89 12.81 -0.67 1.04
CA ILE A 89 12.48 -1.35 -0.23
C ILE A 89 11.84 -0.38 -1.22
N LEU A 90 10.85 0.39 -0.78
CA LEU A 90 10.18 1.37 -1.64
C LEU A 90 11.12 2.48 -2.13
N ALA A 91 12.08 2.89 -1.30
CA ALA A 91 13.12 3.84 -1.67
C ALA A 91 14.15 3.26 -2.65
N HIS A 92 14.49 1.96 -2.52
CA HIS A 92 15.49 1.30 -3.37
C HIS A 92 14.98 1.06 -4.80
N PHE A 93 13.77 0.50 -4.96
CA PHE A 93 13.28 0.10 -6.28
C PHE A 93 12.58 1.19 -7.09
N GLY A 94 12.23 2.32 -6.46
CA GLY A 94 11.56 3.44 -7.12
C GLY A 94 10.24 3.06 -7.81
N PRO A 95 9.63 4.01 -8.55
CA PRO A 95 8.40 3.78 -9.30
C PRO A 95 8.63 2.97 -10.59
N VAL A 96 7.67 2.11 -10.94
CA VAL A 96 7.68 1.25 -12.13
C VAL A 96 6.78 1.86 -13.21
N THR A 97 7.39 2.42 -14.26
CA THR A 97 6.66 3.13 -15.33
C THR A 97 6.27 2.26 -16.52
N ASN A 98 6.83 1.04 -16.62
CA ASN A 98 6.50 0.09 -17.68
C ASN A 98 5.51 -0.95 -17.15
N ARG A 99 4.21 -0.62 -17.18
CA ARG A 99 3.14 -1.56 -16.83
C ARG A 99 2.23 -1.77 -18.04
N PRO A 100 2.16 -3.00 -18.58
CA PRO A 100 1.27 -3.29 -19.69
C PRO A 100 -0.19 -3.09 -19.27
N THR A 101 -0.97 -2.47 -20.15
CA THR A 101 -2.43 -2.40 -20.03
C THR A 101 -3.01 -3.75 -20.38
N TRP A 102 -3.80 -4.35 -19.49
CA TRP A 102 -4.43 -5.65 -19.71
C TRP A 102 -5.94 -5.55 -19.72
N ASN A 103 -6.57 -6.18 -20.73
CA ASN A 103 -8.01 -6.50 -20.77
C ASN A 103 -8.93 -5.36 -20.32
N ILE A 104 -8.70 -4.14 -20.82
CA ILE A 104 -9.58 -3.00 -20.55
C ILE A 104 -10.94 -3.30 -21.15
N ARG A 105 -11.93 -3.59 -20.30
CA ARG A 105 -13.33 -3.64 -20.72
C ARG A 105 -13.93 -2.26 -20.63
N SER A 106 -14.92 -1.97 -21.47
CA SER A 106 -15.59 -0.67 -21.48
C SER A 106 -16.36 -0.35 -20.18
N ASP A 107 -16.65 -1.38 -19.38
CA ASP A 107 -17.38 -1.32 -18.11
C ASP A 107 -16.46 -1.37 -16.87
N GLN A 108 -15.14 -1.40 -17.03
CA GLN A 108 -14.22 -1.42 -15.88
C GLN A 108 -14.00 -0.02 -15.30
N ASP A 109 -14.28 0.13 -14.00
CA ASP A 109 -14.00 1.37 -13.26
C ASP A 109 -12.49 1.61 -13.09
N TRP A 110 -11.70 0.54 -12.94
CA TRP A 110 -10.24 0.61 -13.02
C TRP A 110 -9.63 -0.70 -13.53
N ALA A 111 -8.65 -0.60 -14.43
CA ALA A 111 -7.93 -1.72 -15.01
C ALA A 111 -6.41 -1.61 -14.78
N ALA A 112 -5.75 -2.75 -14.66
CA ALA A 112 -4.29 -2.84 -14.56
C ALA A 112 -3.60 -2.08 -15.71
N GLY A 113 -2.64 -1.22 -15.35
CA GLY A 113 -1.93 -0.41 -16.33
C GLY A 113 -2.69 0.84 -16.79
N THR A 114 -3.80 1.20 -16.17
CA THR A 114 -4.51 2.48 -16.40
C THR A 114 -4.40 3.42 -15.19
N ALA A 115 -4.54 4.72 -15.42
CA ALA A 115 -4.42 5.72 -14.37
C ALA A 115 -5.48 5.52 -13.26
N PRO A 116 -5.10 5.47 -11.97
CA PRO A 116 -6.02 5.34 -10.84
C PRO A 116 -6.92 6.58 -10.68
N HIS A 117 -8.06 6.41 -10.01
CA HIS A 117 -9.07 7.44 -9.77
C HIS A 117 -8.46 8.72 -9.22
N VAL A 118 -7.61 8.62 -8.19
CA VAL A 118 -6.96 9.79 -7.57
C VAL A 118 -6.09 10.61 -8.53
N ARG A 119 -5.68 10.04 -9.67
CA ARG A 119 -5.01 10.77 -10.76
C ARG A 119 -5.95 11.30 -11.83
N ARG A 120 -7.07 10.60 -12.11
CA ARG A 120 -8.06 11.02 -13.11
C ARG A 120 -8.99 12.13 -12.60
N SER A 121 -9.29 12.11 -11.31
CA SER A 121 -10.18 13.03 -10.61
C SER A 121 -9.43 13.65 -9.43
N PRO A 122 -8.48 14.58 -9.71
CA PRO A 122 -7.65 15.16 -8.67
C PRO A 122 -8.49 15.98 -7.68
N GLY A 123 -8.47 15.54 -6.42
CA GLY A 123 -9.15 16.17 -5.29
C GLY A 123 -8.75 15.48 -3.98
N PRO A 124 -9.09 16.05 -2.81
CA PRO A 124 -8.82 15.39 -1.54
C PRO A 124 -9.57 14.05 -1.44
N THR A 125 -8.82 12.97 -1.23
CA THR A 125 -9.35 11.62 -0.95
C THR A 125 -9.15 11.28 0.53
N VAL A 126 -9.79 10.21 1.00
CA VAL A 126 -9.69 9.76 2.39
C VAL A 126 -8.25 9.38 2.75
N CYS A 127 -7.78 9.80 3.91
CA CYS A 127 -6.56 9.27 4.51
C CYS A 127 -6.92 8.07 5.38
N LEU A 128 -6.53 6.84 5.02
CA LEU A 128 -6.91 5.64 5.79
C LEU A 128 -6.29 5.56 7.19
N PHE A 129 -5.33 6.45 7.50
CA PHE A 129 -4.74 6.59 8.83
C PHE A 129 -5.55 7.49 9.75
N CYS A 130 -5.91 8.72 9.34
CA CYS A 130 -6.70 9.63 10.19
C CYS A 130 -8.21 9.61 9.90
N GLY A 131 -8.64 9.09 8.75
CA GLY A 131 -10.03 9.00 8.34
C GLY A 131 -10.64 10.28 7.79
N GLU A 132 -9.83 11.29 7.44
CA GLU A 132 -10.28 12.58 6.89
C GLU A 132 -9.98 12.67 5.39
N HIS A 133 -10.81 13.35 4.61
CA HIS A 133 -10.59 13.63 3.18
C HIS A 133 -9.50 14.69 2.99
N THR A 134 -8.25 14.29 3.21
CA THR A 134 -7.07 15.16 3.32
C THR A 134 -5.87 14.61 2.57
N ASN A 135 -5.97 13.42 1.98
CA ASN A 135 -4.92 12.90 1.11
C ASN A 135 -5.03 13.55 -0.27
N GLN A 136 -3.92 14.00 -0.81
CA GLN A 136 -3.78 14.51 -2.17
C GLN A 136 -2.59 13.81 -2.84
N LEU A 137 -2.44 13.91 -4.17
CA LEU A 137 -1.22 13.45 -4.82
C LEU A 137 -0.02 14.23 -4.26
N ALA A 138 1.01 13.51 -3.83
CA ALA A 138 2.24 14.14 -3.38
C ALA A 138 2.97 14.78 -4.56
N ALA A 139 3.77 15.83 -4.29
CA ALA A 139 4.55 16.51 -5.33
C ALA A 139 5.53 15.58 -6.09
N GLY A 140 5.96 14.49 -5.45
CA GLY A 140 6.84 13.48 -6.03
C GLY A 140 6.12 12.25 -6.60
N ASP A 141 4.79 12.26 -6.75
CA ASP A 141 4.06 11.16 -7.39
C ASP A 141 4.47 11.02 -8.87
N ILE A 142 4.67 9.78 -9.32
CA ILE A 142 5.02 9.48 -10.72
C ILE A 142 3.78 9.00 -11.45
N ALA A 143 3.20 9.89 -12.26
CA ALA A 143 1.93 9.64 -12.95
C ALA A 143 1.91 8.34 -13.79
N ALA A 144 3.07 7.95 -14.36
CA ALA A 144 3.22 6.76 -15.19
C ALA A 144 3.25 5.43 -14.40
N ASP A 145 3.48 5.43 -13.09
CA ASP A 145 3.39 4.20 -12.28
C ASP A 145 1.94 3.97 -11.87
N HIS A 146 1.17 3.30 -12.71
CA HIS A 146 -0.25 3.02 -12.48
C HIS A 146 -0.52 2.05 -11.31
N GLY A 147 0.53 1.47 -10.72
CA GLY A 147 0.43 0.52 -9.62
C GLY A 147 0.87 1.04 -8.27
N ARG A 148 1.46 2.23 -8.21
CA ARG A 148 1.98 2.87 -7.01
C ARG A 148 1.62 4.34 -7.03
N ILE A 149 0.98 4.81 -5.97
CA ILE A 149 0.54 6.20 -5.84
C ILE A 149 1.20 6.79 -4.62
N ARG A 150 1.84 7.94 -4.75
CA ARG A 150 2.33 8.69 -3.60
C ARG A 150 1.30 9.72 -3.19
N LEU A 151 0.79 9.60 -1.96
CA LEU A 151 -0.18 10.51 -1.38
C LEU A 151 0.46 11.34 -0.27
N HIS A 152 0.06 12.61 -0.17
CA HIS A 152 0.42 13.54 0.89
C HIS A 152 -0.82 13.86 1.73
N CYS A 153 -0.74 13.72 3.05
CA CYS A 153 -1.84 14.07 3.95
C CYS A 153 -1.71 15.52 4.42
N THR A 154 -2.69 16.36 4.09
CA THR A 154 -2.70 17.77 4.48
C THR A 154 -3.31 18.02 5.86
N ASN A 155 -3.71 16.98 6.60
CA ASN A 155 -4.25 17.11 7.94
C ASN A 155 -3.12 17.40 8.94
N PRO A 156 -3.04 18.60 9.55
CA PRO A 156 -1.97 18.95 10.49
C PRO A 156 -2.00 18.14 11.78
N ARG A 157 -3.07 17.38 12.04
CA ARG A 157 -3.24 16.50 13.20
C ARG A 157 -2.98 15.03 12.87
N CYS A 158 -2.66 14.71 11.62
CA CYS A 158 -2.20 13.41 11.18
C CYS A 158 -0.68 13.41 11.11
N ALA A 159 -0.03 12.41 11.71
CA ALA A 159 1.43 12.29 11.62
C ALA A 159 1.91 11.78 10.26
N VAL A 160 1.04 11.21 9.42
CA VAL A 160 1.38 10.84 8.05
C VAL A 160 1.68 12.13 7.28
N VAL A 161 2.91 12.25 6.77
CA VAL A 161 3.27 13.26 5.78
C VAL A 161 3.00 12.68 4.41
N ASP A 162 3.75 11.63 4.06
CA ASP A 162 3.60 10.93 2.78
C ASP A 162 3.37 9.43 3.02
N ALA A 163 2.51 8.86 2.18
CA ALA A 163 2.26 7.42 2.10
C ALA A 163 2.34 6.94 0.65
N GLU A 164 2.79 5.70 0.47
CA GLU A 164 2.79 5.00 -0.81
C GLU A 164 1.65 3.98 -0.82
N VAL A 165 0.77 4.06 -1.81
CA VAL A 165 -0.30 3.09 -2.05
C VAL A 165 0.18 2.15 -3.15
N LEU A 166 0.31 0.86 -2.88
CA LEU A 166 0.78 -0.15 -3.83
C LEU A 166 -0.29 -1.20 -4.10
N VAL A 167 -0.62 -1.43 -5.37
CA VAL A 167 -1.45 -2.59 -5.74
C VAL A 167 -0.63 -3.86 -5.54
N LEU A 168 -1.18 -4.81 -4.77
CA LEU A 168 -0.62 -6.14 -4.58
C LEU A 168 -1.28 -7.19 -5.48
N ARG A 169 -2.58 -7.03 -5.73
CA ARG A 169 -3.36 -7.98 -6.54
C ARG A 169 -4.29 -7.24 -7.48
N ASP A 170 -4.08 -7.44 -8.78
CA ASP A 170 -4.84 -6.78 -9.85
C ASP A 170 -5.41 -7.75 -10.90
N ALA A 171 -5.49 -9.05 -10.57
CA ALA A 171 -5.80 -10.13 -11.50
C ALA A 171 -4.83 -10.27 -12.69
N THR A 172 -3.65 -9.65 -12.64
CA THR A 172 -2.58 -9.85 -13.61
C THR A 172 -1.33 -10.41 -12.92
N MET A 173 -0.50 -11.12 -13.69
CA MET A 173 0.83 -11.53 -13.21
C MET A 173 1.82 -10.36 -13.16
N ALA A 174 1.51 -9.24 -13.83
CA ALA A 174 2.42 -8.10 -13.95
C ALA A 174 2.67 -7.38 -12.62
N THR A 175 1.74 -7.47 -11.66
CA THR A 175 1.95 -6.94 -10.30
C THR A 175 2.97 -7.77 -9.54
N ALA A 176 2.84 -9.10 -9.59
CA ALA A 176 3.72 -10.02 -8.88
C ALA A 176 5.17 -10.01 -9.39
N THR A 177 5.38 -9.60 -10.65
CA THR A 177 6.73 -9.51 -11.24
C THR A 177 7.42 -8.16 -10.99
N ARG A 178 6.77 -7.20 -10.30
CA ARG A 178 7.43 -5.94 -9.95
C ARG A 178 8.46 -6.19 -8.86
N ARG A 179 9.65 -5.61 -9.01
CA ARG A 179 10.76 -5.80 -8.05
C ARG A 179 10.46 -5.25 -6.66
N ASP A 180 9.70 -4.16 -6.56
CA ASP A 180 9.26 -3.61 -5.27
C ASP A 180 8.27 -4.56 -4.57
N ILE A 181 7.30 -5.12 -5.30
CA ILE A 181 6.34 -6.11 -4.78
C ILE A 181 7.03 -7.41 -4.40
N ASP A 182 7.92 -7.95 -5.24
CA ASP A 182 8.67 -9.17 -4.96
C ASP A 182 9.53 -9.00 -3.69
N ALA A 183 10.24 -7.89 -3.55
CA ALA A 183 11.04 -7.60 -2.36
C ALA A 183 10.18 -7.37 -1.10
N LEU A 184 9.01 -6.72 -1.21
CA LEU A 184 8.07 -6.61 -0.09
C LEU A 184 7.53 -8.00 0.31
N SER A 185 7.28 -8.87 -0.66
CA SER A 185 6.80 -10.23 -0.39
C SER A 185 7.82 -11.10 0.35
N ASP A 186 9.11 -10.80 0.24
CA ASP A 186 10.18 -11.46 0.99
C ASP A 186 10.16 -11.10 2.49
N LEU A 187 9.46 -10.04 2.88
CA LEU A 187 9.23 -9.67 4.28
C LEU A 187 8.02 -10.38 4.91
N GLU A 188 7.33 -11.25 4.17
CA GLU A 188 6.28 -12.10 4.72
C GLU A 188 6.88 -13.34 5.40
N PRO A 189 6.42 -13.75 6.60
CA PRO A 189 6.97 -14.89 7.33
C PRO A 189 7.08 -16.18 6.49
N VAL A 190 6.08 -16.46 5.65
CA VAL A 190 6.05 -17.65 4.78
C VAL A 190 7.11 -17.62 3.67
N ASN A 191 7.57 -16.44 3.29
CA ASN A 191 8.57 -16.23 2.23
C ASN A 191 9.96 -15.89 2.78
N PHE A 192 10.05 -15.41 4.02
CA PHE A 192 11.33 -14.97 4.57
C PHE A 192 12.35 -16.11 4.64
N GLY A 193 13.58 -15.81 4.20
CA GLY A 193 14.69 -16.77 4.11
C GLY A 193 14.42 -17.91 3.12
N ARG A 194 13.43 -17.79 2.24
CA ARG A 194 13.17 -18.77 1.18
C ARG A 194 14.16 -18.53 0.03
N PRO A 195 14.93 -19.55 -0.38
CA PRO A 195 15.68 -19.45 -1.63
C PRO A 195 14.72 -19.20 -2.80
N LYS A 196 15.03 -18.21 -3.63
CA LYS A 196 14.29 -17.98 -4.88
C LYS A 196 14.50 -19.20 -5.77
N THR A 197 13.40 -19.78 -6.26
CA THR A 197 13.45 -20.90 -7.21
C THR A 197 13.85 -20.39 -8.58
N GLU A 198 14.73 -21.13 -9.28
CA GLU A 198 15.03 -20.84 -10.67
C GLU A 198 13.77 -21.00 -11.55
N PRO A 199 13.66 -20.29 -12.70
CA PRO A 199 12.57 -20.48 -13.63
C PRO A 199 12.40 -21.96 -14.01
N GLY A 200 11.20 -22.50 -13.78
CA GLY A 200 10.88 -23.91 -14.07
C GLY A 200 11.13 -24.90 -12.92
N GLN A 201 11.73 -24.48 -11.81
CA GLN A 201 11.81 -25.30 -10.61
C GLN A 201 10.52 -25.20 -9.77
N MET A 202 9.87 -26.34 -9.54
CA MET A 202 8.81 -26.44 -8.52
C MET A 202 9.41 -26.92 -7.20
N ARG A 203 9.17 -26.16 -6.14
CA ARG A 203 9.45 -26.59 -4.76
C ARG A 203 8.14 -26.98 -4.10
N ILE A 204 8.03 -28.26 -3.74
CA ILE A 204 6.91 -28.76 -2.95
C ILE A 204 7.31 -28.63 -1.49
N GLU A 205 6.59 -27.79 -0.74
CA GLU A 205 6.67 -27.73 0.71
C GLU A 205 5.38 -28.30 1.29
N SER A 206 5.52 -29.00 2.40
CA SER A 206 4.39 -29.44 3.19
C SER A 206 3.72 -28.25 3.90
N PHE A 207 2.43 -28.38 4.17
CA PHE A 207 1.68 -27.42 4.98
C PHE A 207 2.35 -27.20 6.36
N GLN A 208 2.95 -28.25 6.92
CA GLN A 208 3.65 -28.18 8.20
C GLN A 208 4.88 -27.27 8.13
N GLU A 209 5.71 -27.40 7.08
CA GLU A 209 6.89 -26.54 6.91
C GLU A 209 6.53 -25.07 6.75
N LEU A 210 5.43 -24.77 6.06
CA LEU A 210 4.91 -23.40 5.91
C LEU A 210 4.47 -22.84 7.27
N ARG A 211 3.68 -23.61 8.03
CA ARG A 211 3.20 -23.22 9.36
C ARG A 211 4.34 -23.01 10.35
N ASP A 212 5.33 -23.90 10.34
CA ASP A 212 6.48 -23.82 11.25
C ASP A 212 7.40 -22.64 10.90
N ARG A 213 7.40 -22.19 9.64
CA ARG A 213 8.08 -20.97 9.24
C ARG A 213 7.30 -19.73 9.68
N GLU A 214 6.01 -19.69 9.45
CA GLU A 214 5.14 -18.60 9.89
C GLU A 214 5.22 -18.40 11.41
N ALA A 215 5.30 -19.47 12.18
CA ALA A 215 5.45 -19.40 13.64
C ALA A 215 6.83 -18.90 14.12
N ARG A 216 7.86 -18.90 13.26
CA ARG A 216 9.23 -18.49 13.62
C ARG A 216 9.51 -17.01 13.43
N PHE A 217 8.75 -16.34 12.57
CA PHE A 217 9.01 -14.95 12.21
C PHE A 217 7.76 -14.10 12.45
N ASP A 218 7.94 -12.95 13.09
CA ASP A 218 6.88 -11.96 13.22
C ASP A 218 6.89 -11.04 11.99
N ALA A 219 5.75 -10.94 11.31
CA ALA A 219 5.63 -10.12 10.10
C ALA A 219 5.91 -8.63 10.38
N PHE A 220 5.47 -8.14 11.53
CA PHE A 220 5.73 -6.76 11.93
C PHE A 220 7.24 -6.53 12.16
N GLU A 221 7.94 -7.42 12.84
CA GLU A 221 9.39 -7.34 13.04
C GLU A 221 10.14 -7.34 11.70
N LEU A 222 9.77 -8.23 10.77
CA LEU A 222 10.38 -8.28 9.44
C LEU A 222 10.17 -6.98 8.66
N ARG A 223 8.95 -6.43 8.67
CA ARG A 223 8.62 -5.16 7.99
C ARG A 223 9.28 -3.96 8.65
N SER A 224 9.45 -3.98 9.96
CA SER A 224 9.98 -2.87 10.76
C SER A 224 11.50 -2.80 10.77
N SER A 225 12.16 -3.94 10.89
CA SER A 225 13.61 -4.02 11.14
C SER A 225 14.30 -5.23 10.51
N GLY A 226 13.57 -6.10 9.80
CA GLY A 226 14.14 -7.26 9.12
C GLY A 226 15.20 -6.86 8.08
N PRO A 227 16.13 -7.76 7.74
CA PRO A 227 17.08 -7.48 6.67
C PRO A 227 16.35 -7.32 5.34
N VAL A 228 16.75 -6.31 4.56
CA VAL A 228 16.27 -6.14 3.18
C VAL A 228 17.01 -7.13 2.25
N PRO A 229 16.42 -7.55 1.12
CA PRO A 229 16.97 -8.64 0.31
C PRO A 229 18.42 -8.49 -0.13
N TRP A 230 18.88 -7.25 -0.39
CA TRP A 230 20.25 -6.96 -0.82
C TRP A 230 21.26 -6.73 0.33
N GLN A 231 20.86 -6.95 1.58
CA GLN A 231 21.75 -6.89 2.76
C GLN A 231 22.07 -8.26 3.34
N GLN A 232 21.57 -9.33 2.72
CA GLN A 232 21.90 -10.70 3.09
C GLN A 232 23.16 -11.14 2.35
N ASP A 233 24.29 -10.50 2.68
CA ASP A 233 25.66 -10.91 2.27
C ASP A 233 26.43 -11.47 3.47
#